data_AF-A0AAU9SYQ4-F1
#
_entry.id   AF-A0AAU9SYQ4-F1
#
_cell.length_a   1.000
_cell.length_b   1.000
_cell.length_c   1.000
_cell.angle_alpha   90.00
_cell.angle_beta   90.00
_cell.angle_gamma   90.00
#
_symmetry.space_group_name_H-M   'P 1'
#
loop_
_entity.id
_entity.type
_entity.pdbx_description
1 polymer ?
#
loop_
_entity_poly.entity_id
_entity_poly.type
_entity_poly.pdbx_seq_one_letter_code
_entity_poly.pdbx_strand_id
1 'polypeptide(L)'
;MHLIVDAKLASYGVESPIYAVVQLAQTTMRSELGKITLDKTFEERDTLNEKIVEAINVAAKHWGLQCLRYEIRDIMPPHGVRVAMEMQAEAERKKRAQILESEGERQAHINIADGKKSSVILASEAAKMDQVNRAQGEAEAILARAQATARGLVLLSKSLNETGGVEAASMRVAEQYIQAFGNIAKESTTMLLPSTASNPASMIAQALTMYKSLVNKGPSSEQQETAAVEGDWEDTDEKETSEGSKNRSGDTEKPLFSLQSHTKEP
;
A
#
# COMPACT_ATOMS: atom_id res chain seq x y z
N MET A 1 11.59 -63.93 -1.76
CA MET A 1 12.55 -64.88 -2.37
C MET A 1 13.54 -65.33 -1.30
N HIS A 2 13.85 -66.62 -1.22
CA HIS A 2 14.79 -67.19 -0.24
C HIS A 2 15.81 -68.09 -0.93
N LEU A 3 17.00 -68.20 -0.32
CA LEU A 3 18.09 -69.06 -0.75
C LEU A 3 18.54 -69.93 0.44
N ILE A 4 18.84 -71.20 0.18
CA ILE A 4 19.51 -72.08 1.14
C ILE A 4 21.01 -71.85 0.99
N VAL A 5 21.64 -71.35 2.05
CA VAL A 5 23.08 -71.05 2.07
C VAL A 5 23.86 -72.23 2.65
N ASP A 6 23.30 -72.89 3.68
CA ASP A 6 23.89 -74.08 4.31
C ASP A 6 22.87 -75.21 4.38
N ALA A 7 23.06 -76.22 3.53
CA ALA A 7 22.19 -77.40 3.45
C ALA A 7 22.23 -78.27 4.71
N LYS A 8 23.33 -78.27 5.46
CA LYS A 8 23.46 -79.04 6.70
C LYS A 8 22.64 -78.39 7.82
N LEU A 9 22.78 -77.08 8.00
CA LEU A 9 21.98 -76.33 8.97
C LEU A 9 20.49 -76.34 8.61
N ALA A 10 20.15 -76.25 7.32
CA ALA A 10 18.76 -76.33 6.88
C ALA A 10 18.12 -77.71 7.13
N SER A 11 18.89 -78.80 7.02
CA SER A 11 18.37 -80.17 7.20
C SER A 11 18.24 -80.59 8.67
N TYR A 12 19.09 -80.07 9.56
CA TYR A 12 19.11 -80.47 10.98
C TYR A 12 18.66 -79.38 11.96
N GLY A 13 18.56 -78.12 11.52
CA GLY A 13 18.22 -77.00 12.38
C GLY A 13 16.73 -76.88 12.71
N VAL A 14 15.85 -77.35 11.83
CA VAL A 14 14.39 -77.33 12.05
C VAL A 14 13.70 -78.37 11.16
N GLU A 15 12.53 -78.87 11.59
CA GLU A 15 11.78 -79.93 10.89
C GLU A 15 11.38 -79.54 9.45
N SER A 16 10.98 -78.28 9.24
CA SER A 16 10.72 -77.71 7.91
C SER A 16 11.23 -76.26 7.83
N PRO A 17 12.42 -76.01 7.25
CA PRO A 17 13.03 -74.68 7.18
C PRO A 17 12.18 -73.66 6.44
N ILE A 18 11.54 -74.07 5.34
CA ILE A 18 10.70 -73.19 4.52
C ILE A 18 9.44 -72.78 5.29
N TYR A 19 8.77 -73.75 5.93
CA TYR A 19 7.57 -73.46 6.71
C TYR A 19 7.88 -72.55 7.90
N ALA A 20 8.97 -72.81 8.63
CA ALA A 20 9.41 -72.00 9.75
C ALA A 20 9.67 -70.53 9.34
N VAL A 21 10.33 -70.30 8.20
CA VAL A 21 10.56 -68.95 7.67
C VAL A 21 9.27 -68.25 7.28
N VAL A 22 8.30 -68.97 6.68
CA VAL A 22 7.00 -68.38 6.32
C VAL A 22 6.23 -67.94 7.57
N GLN A 23 6.22 -68.77 8.62
CA GLN A 23 5.56 -68.43 9.89
C GLN A 23 6.23 -67.27 10.62
N LEU A 24 7.57 -67.25 10.61
CA LEU A 24 8.34 -66.12 11.11
C LEU A 24 8.02 -64.85 10.32
N ALA A 25 8.02 -64.92 8.99
CA ALA A 25 7.71 -63.78 8.14
C ALA A 25 6.30 -63.22 8.41
N GLN A 26 5.30 -64.08 8.61
CA GLN A 26 3.94 -63.65 8.97
C GLN A 26 3.90 -62.94 10.34
N THR A 27 4.63 -63.48 11.32
CA THR A 27 4.66 -62.91 12.69
C THR A 27 5.40 -61.58 12.71
N THR A 28 6.56 -61.52 12.05
CA THR A 28 7.36 -60.30 11.89
C THR A 28 6.58 -59.23 11.12
N MET A 29 5.90 -59.59 10.02
CA MET A 29 5.04 -58.66 9.27
C MET A 29 3.96 -58.07 10.18
N ARG A 30 3.26 -58.90 10.97
CA ARG A 30 2.22 -58.42 11.89
C ARG A 30 2.80 -57.47 12.96
N SER A 31 3.97 -57.79 13.50
CA SER A 31 4.66 -56.96 14.50
C SER A 31 5.10 -55.61 13.93
N GLU A 32 5.78 -55.61 12.77
CA GLU A 32 6.27 -54.36 12.15
C GLU A 32 5.12 -53.48 11.68
N LEU A 33 4.06 -54.07 11.11
CA LEU A 33 2.87 -53.33 10.71
C LEU A 33 2.16 -52.67 11.91
N GLY A 34 2.18 -53.30 13.09
CA GLY A 34 1.59 -52.76 14.31
C GLY A 34 2.35 -51.58 14.93
N LYS A 35 3.61 -51.37 14.57
CA LYS A 35 4.45 -50.28 15.11
C LYS A 35 4.28 -48.96 14.36
N ILE A 36 3.76 -49.01 13.13
CA ILE A 36 3.61 -47.85 12.25
C ILE A 36 2.13 -47.49 12.09
N THR A 37 1.86 -46.22 11.78
CA THR A 37 0.50 -45.80 11.46
C THR A 37 0.07 -46.31 10.09
N LEU A 38 -1.24 -46.48 9.90
CA LEU A 38 -1.80 -47.04 8.66
C LEU A 38 -1.43 -46.19 7.43
N ASP A 39 -1.47 -44.87 7.54
CA ASP A 39 -1.09 -43.95 6.44
C ASP A 39 0.39 -44.13 6.05
N LYS A 40 1.28 -44.18 7.04
CA LYS A 40 2.73 -44.39 6.83
C LYS A 40 3.04 -45.75 6.23
N THR A 41 2.22 -46.76 6.50
CA THR A 41 2.36 -48.09 5.90
C THR A 41 2.19 -48.02 4.38
N PHE A 42 1.28 -47.19 3.90
CA PHE A 42 1.04 -47.02 2.46
C PHE A 42 2.10 -46.14 1.80
N GLU A 43 2.58 -45.10 2.49
CA GLU A 43 3.60 -44.18 1.98
C GLU A 43 5.01 -44.80 1.96
N GLU A 44 5.38 -45.56 2.99
CA GLU A 44 6.75 -46.05 3.20
C GLU A 44 6.87 -47.58 3.08
N ARG A 45 6.23 -48.18 2.06
CA ARG A 45 6.27 -49.64 1.86
C ARG A 45 7.69 -50.21 1.74
N ASP A 46 8.60 -49.47 1.12
CA ASP A 46 9.98 -49.94 0.91
C ASP A 46 10.76 -50.02 2.22
N THR A 47 10.61 -49.03 3.10
CA THR A 47 11.27 -49.02 4.43
C THR A 47 10.74 -50.17 5.30
N LEU A 48 9.45 -50.50 5.17
CA LEU A 48 8.85 -51.64 5.85
C LEU A 48 9.39 -52.97 5.31
N ASN A 49 9.57 -53.10 3.99
CA ASN A 49 10.15 -54.31 3.39
C ASN A 49 11.59 -54.54 3.90
N GLU A 50 12.40 -53.50 3.98
CA GLU A 50 13.77 -53.58 4.49
C GLU A 50 13.81 -54.08 5.95
N LYS A 51 13.01 -53.46 6.83
CA LYS A 51 12.91 -53.85 8.25
C LYS A 51 12.44 -55.30 8.42
N ILE A 52 11.47 -55.74 7.60
CA ILE A 52 10.98 -57.12 7.64
C ILE A 52 12.08 -58.09 7.18
N VAL A 53 12.82 -57.78 6.11
CA VAL A 53 13.93 -58.61 5.63
C VAL A 53 15.03 -58.72 6.67
N GLU A 54 15.38 -57.61 7.32
CA GLU A 54 16.38 -57.58 8.39
C GLU A 54 15.97 -58.48 9.56
N ALA A 55 14.75 -58.29 10.08
CA ALA A 55 14.24 -59.07 11.21
C ALA A 55 14.11 -60.57 10.90
N ILE A 56 13.71 -60.94 9.67
CA ILE A 56 13.66 -62.35 9.25
C ILE A 56 15.08 -62.94 9.17
N ASN A 57 16.04 -62.20 8.62
CA ASN A 57 17.41 -62.70 8.41
C ASN A 57 18.17 -62.95 9.72
N VAL A 58 17.81 -62.31 10.83
CA VAL A 58 18.40 -62.61 12.15
C VAL A 58 18.14 -64.06 12.55
N ALA A 59 16.89 -64.53 12.44
CA ALA A 59 16.53 -65.90 12.80
C ALA A 59 16.81 -66.91 11.69
N ALA A 60 16.67 -66.52 10.40
CA ALA A 60 16.91 -67.41 9.26
C ALA A 60 18.35 -67.94 9.18
N LYS A 61 19.33 -67.20 9.72
CA LYS A 61 20.73 -67.65 9.85
C LYS A 61 20.87 -68.96 10.63
N HIS A 62 20.08 -69.17 11.68
CA HIS A 62 20.12 -70.40 12.47
C HIS A 62 19.60 -71.62 11.72
N TRP A 63 18.84 -71.40 10.64
CA TRP A 63 18.28 -72.44 9.78
C TRP A 63 19.03 -72.57 8.45
N GLY A 64 20.18 -71.91 8.28
CA GLY A 64 20.96 -71.96 7.03
C GLY A 64 20.27 -71.30 5.83
N LEU A 65 19.34 -70.38 6.07
CA LEU A 65 18.54 -69.70 5.05
C LEU A 65 18.87 -68.20 5.00
N GLN A 66 18.73 -67.62 3.81
CA GLN A 66 18.83 -66.18 3.62
C GLN A 66 17.63 -65.67 2.82
N CYS A 67 16.96 -64.65 3.36
CA CYS A 67 15.91 -63.91 2.66
C CYS A 67 16.56 -62.80 1.84
N LEU A 68 16.38 -62.87 0.51
CA LEU A 68 16.94 -61.89 -0.42
C LEU A 68 16.04 -60.68 -0.59
N ARG A 69 14.73 -60.92 -0.66
CA ARG A 69 13.71 -59.89 -0.92
C ARG A 69 12.37 -60.30 -0.36
N TYR A 70 11.72 -59.37 0.32
CA TYR A 70 10.34 -59.45 0.77
C TYR A 70 9.52 -58.33 0.11
N GLU A 71 8.32 -58.65 -0.36
CA GLU A 71 7.43 -57.65 -0.97
C GLU A 71 6.01 -57.83 -0.46
N ILE A 72 5.46 -56.78 0.13
CA ILE A 72 4.08 -56.76 0.59
C ILE A 72 3.12 -56.48 -0.58
N ARG A 73 2.42 -57.46 -1.13
CA ARG A 73 1.54 -57.22 -2.29
C ARG A 73 0.47 -56.12 -2.09
N ASP A 74 -0.59 -56.45 -1.35
CA ASP A 74 -1.75 -55.59 -1.14
C ASP A 74 -2.13 -55.61 0.35
N ILE A 75 -2.41 -54.44 0.91
CA ILE A 75 -2.97 -54.29 2.26
C ILE A 75 -4.37 -53.72 2.10
N MET A 76 -5.39 -54.56 2.33
CA MET A 76 -6.78 -54.15 2.24
C MET A 76 -7.36 -53.96 3.65
N PRO A 77 -7.52 -52.70 4.12
CA PRO A 77 -8.24 -52.46 5.35
C PRO A 77 -9.73 -52.83 5.20
N PRO A 78 -10.40 -53.19 6.30
CA PRO A 78 -11.83 -53.50 6.29
C PRO A 78 -12.65 -52.28 5.85
N HIS A 79 -13.82 -52.53 5.26
CA HIS A 79 -14.62 -51.50 4.59
C HIS A 79 -14.91 -50.26 5.47
N GLY A 80 -15.26 -50.46 6.75
CA GLY A 80 -15.54 -49.35 7.66
C GLY A 80 -14.36 -48.40 7.88
N VAL A 81 -13.14 -48.92 7.94
CA VAL A 81 -11.92 -48.10 8.09
C VAL A 81 -11.64 -47.33 6.82
N ARG A 82 -11.83 -47.95 5.65
CA ARG A 82 -11.62 -47.28 4.35
C ARG A 82 -12.55 -46.07 4.18
N VAL A 83 -13.83 -46.24 4.48
CA VAL A 83 -14.81 -45.15 4.39
C VAL A 83 -14.47 -44.03 5.36
N ALA A 84 -14.06 -44.36 6.59
CA ALA A 84 -13.65 -43.35 7.57
C ALA A 84 -12.40 -42.57 7.11
N MET A 85 -11.40 -43.25 6.55
CA MET A 85 -10.20 -42.62 5.98
C MET A 85 -10.53 -41.71 4.79
N GLU A 86 -11.41 -42.16 3.89
CA GLU A 86 -11.88 -41.35 2.75
C GLU A 86 -12.60 -40.09 3.22
N MET A 87 -13.51 -40.21 4.21
CA MET A 87 -14.20 -39.08 4.81
C MET A 87 -13.23 -38.11 5.51
N GLN A 88 -12.24 -38.63 6.23
CA GLN A 88 -11.22 -37.82 6.90
C GLN A 88 -10.36 -37.07 5.88
N ALA A 89 -9.89 -37.75 4.83
CA ALA A 89 -9.10 -37.15 3.76
C ALA A 89 -9.90 -36.09 2.99
N GLU A 90 -11.19 -36.33 2.73
CA GLU A 90 -12.07 -35.37 2.10
C GLU A 90 -12.29 -34.14 2.99
N ALA A 91 -12.55 -34.34 4.28
CA ALA A 91 -12.72 -33.25 5.24
C ALA A 91 -11.45 -32.40 5.36
N GLU A 92 -10.28 -33.02 5.41
CA GLU A 92 -9.00 -32.30 5.45
C GLU A 92 -8.75 -31.52 4.17
N ARG A 93 -9.01 -32.13 3.00
CA ARG A 93 -8.92 -31.41 1.71
C ARG A 93 -9.85 -30.22 1.65
N LYS A 94 -11.12 -30.38 2.07
CA LYS A 94 -12.10 -29.29 2.15
C LYS A 94 -11.64 -28.18 3.09
N LYS A 95 -11.13 -28.53 4.27
CA LYS A 95 -10.58 -27.57 5.23
C LYS A 95 -9.39 -26.80 4.62
N ARG A 96 -8.44 -27.49 4.00
CA ARG A 96 -7.28 -26.87 3.36
C ARG A 96 -7.70 -25.95 2.21
N ALA A 97 -8.66 -26.38 1.38
CA ALA A 97 -9.20 -25.56 0.31
C ALA A 97 -9.87 -24.29 0.85
N GLN A 98 -10.71 -24.41 1.88
CA GLN A 98 -11.40 -23.26 2.49
C GLN A 98 -10.44 -22.25 3.12
N ILE A 99 -9.37 -22.73 3.78
CA ILE A 99 -8.35 -21.84 4.34
C ILE A 99 -7.64 -21.09 3.22
N LEU A 100 -7.23 -21.79 2.16
CA LEU A 100 -6.51 -21.19 1.04
C LEU A 100 -7.38 -20.20 0.26
N GLU A 101 -8.68 -20.50 0.10
CA GLU A 101 -9.65 -19.58 -0.51
C GLU A 101 -9.82 -18.32 0.34
N SER A 102 -10.01 -18.47 1.66
CA SER A 102 -10.13 -17.32 2.58
C SER A 102 -8.87 -16.46 2.63
N GLU A 103 -7.69 -17.08 2.60
CA GLU A 103 -6.41 -16.38 2.52
C GLU A 103 -6.26 -15.65 1.18
N GLY A 104 -6.66 -16.28 0.08
CA GLY A 104 -6.70 -15.67 -1.25
C GLY A 104 -7.62 -14.47 -1.32
N GLU A 105 -8.85 -14.56 -0.79
CA GLU A 105 -9.80 -13.46 -0.70
C GLU A 105 -9.25 -12.31 0.14
N ARG A 106 -8.69 -12.61 1.32
CA ARG A 106 -8.06 -11.60 2.18
C ARG A 106 -6.95 -10.86 1.43
N GLN A 107 -6.06 -11.59 0.75
CA GLN A 107 -4.96 -10.98 0.01
C GLN A 107 -5.47 -10.16 -1.17
N ALA A 108 -6.50 -10.63 -1.88
CA ALA A 108 -7.12 -9.89 -2.98
C ALA A 108 -7.73 -8.57 -2.48
N HIS A 109 -8.44 -8.58 -1.35
CA HIS A 109 -9.02 -7.37 -0.77
C HIS A 109 -7.96 -6.35 -0.34
N ILE A 110 -6.85 -6.82 0.26
CA ILE A 110 -5.72 -5.96 0.61
C ILE A 110 -5.13 -5.31 -0.65
N ASN A 111 -4.85 -6.11 -1.68
CA ASN A 111 -4.28 -5.60 -2.94
C ASN A 111 -5.19 -4.57 -3.61
N ILE A 112 -6.51 -4.78 -3.60
CA ILE A 112 -7.48 -3.82 -4.13
C ILE A 112 -7.49 -2.53 -3.30
N ALA A 113 -7.46 -2.62 -1.98
CA ALA A 113 -7.45 -1.46 -1.10
C ALA A 113 -6.16 -0.64 -1.27
N ASP A 114 -5.01 -1.30 -1.36
CA ASP A 114 -3.71 -0.66 -1.59
C ASP A 114 -3.61 -0.04 -2.98
N GLY A 115 -4.15 -0.71 -3.99
CA GLY A 115 -4.28 -0.17 -5.35
C GLY A 115 -5.14 1.11 -5.37
N LYS A 116 -6.30 1.10 -4.69
CA LYS A 116 -7.16 2.28 -4.57
C LYS A 116 -6.46 3.42 -3.82
N LYS A 117 -5.81 3.13 -2.69
CA LYS A 117 -5.05 4.13 -1.92
C LYS A 117 -3.97 4.78 -2.76
N SER A 118 -3.15 3.95 -3.42
CA SER A 118 -2.07 4.42 -4.29
C SER A 118 -2.62 5.24 -5.47
N SER A 119 -3.72 4.80 -6.09
CA SER A 119 -4.37 5.53 -7.18
C SER A 119 -4.87 6.91 -6.74
N VAL A 120 -5.45 7.04 -5.55
CA VAL A 120 -5.94 8.33 -5.03
C VAL A 120 -4.77 9.27 -4.72
N ILE A 121 -3.69 8.76 -4.13
CA ILE A 121 -2.48 9.55 -3.85
C ILE A 121 -1.89 10.06 -5.15
N LEU A 122 -1.66 9.17 -6.12
CA LEU A 122 -1.10 9.54 -7.43
C LEU A 122 -1.99 10.55 -8.17
N ALA A 123 -3.32 10.40 -8.11
CA ALA A 123 -4.24 11.36 -8.70
C ALA A 123 -4.15 12.74 -8.03
N SER A 124 -4.04 12.79 -6.69
CA SER A 124 -3.88 14.04 -5.95
C SER A 124 -2.53 14.72 -6.24
N GLU A 125 -1.46 13.93 -6.34
CA GLU A 125 -0.13 14.44 -6.69
C GLU A 125 -0.09 14.95 -8.12
N ALA A 126 -0.68 14.22 -9.07
CA ALA A 126 -0.82 14.66 -10.45
C ALA A 126 -1.62 15.96 -10.55
N ALA A 127 -2.76 16.07 -9.85
CA ALA A 127 -3.55 17.30 -9.84
C ALA A 127 -2.78 18.50 -9.28
N LYS A 128 -2.00 18.30 -8.22
CA LYS A 128 -1.12 19.35 -7.66
C LYS A 128 -0.05 19.77 -8.66
N MET A 129 0.61 18.80 -9.29
CA MET A 129 1.66 19.06 -10.27
C MET A 129 1.10 19.79 -11.50
N ASP A 130 -0.07 19.38 -11.99
CA ASP A 130 -0.77 20.01 -13.09
C ASP A 130 -1.10 21.48 -12.78
N GLN A 131 -1.60 21.76 -11.58
CA GLN A 131 -1.89 23.14 -11.15
C GLN A 131 -0.63 24.01 -11.10
N VAL A 132 0.47 23.48 -10.55
CA VAL A 132 1.76 24.18 -10.50
C VAL A 132 2.27 24.46 -11.91
N ASN A 133 2.25 23.46 -12.79
CA ASN A 133 2.71 23.59 -14.18
C ASN A 133 1.88 24.62 -14.95
N ARG A 134 0.55 24.63 -14.77
CA ARG A 134 -0.32 25.65 -15.39
C ARG A 134 -0.03 27.04 -14.87
N ALA A 135 0.07 27.22 -13.55
CA ALA A 135 0.38 28.51 -12.94
C ALA A 135 1.75 29.05 -13.38
N GLN A 136 2.76 28.17 -13.48
CA GLN A 136 4.08 28.53 -13.99
C GLN A 136 4.03 28.92 -15.47
N GLY A 137 3.35 28.12 -16.31
CA GLY A 137 3.18 28.43 -17.73
C GLY A 137 2.45 29.75 -17.97
N GLU A 138 1.42 30.05 -17.17
CA GLU A 138 0.72 31.33 -17.22
C GLU A 138 1.62 32.50 -16.81
N ALA A 139 2.38 32.36 -15.71
CA ALA A 139 3.31 33.37 -15.25
C ALA A 139 4.39 33.66 -16.31
N GLU A 140 4.98 32.62 -16.90
CA GLU A 140 5.97 32.74 -17.96
C GLU A 140 5.40 33.39 -19.22
N ALA A 141 4.18 33.01 -19.62
CA ALA A 141 3.49 33.64 -20.75
C ALA A 141 3.22 35.13 -20.50
N ILE A 142 2.80 35.52 -19.28
CA ILE A 142 2.60 36.92 -18.91
C ILE A 142 3.92 37.69 -18.97
N LEU A 143 5.00 37.14 -18.43
CA LEU A 143 6.33 37.76 -18.47
C LEU A 143 6.81 37.93 -19.92
N ALA A 144 6.69 36.91 -20.75
CA ALA A 144 7.06 36.97 -22.15
C ALA A 144 6.25 38.03 -22.91
N ARG A 145 4.93 38.09 -22.68
CA ARG A 145 4.06 39.11 -23.29
C ARG A 145 4.40 40.52 -22.80
N ALA A 146 4.65 40.70 -21.51
CA ALA A 146 5.02 41.98 -20.93
C ALA A 146 6.36 42.48 -21.49
N GLN A 147 7.37 41.60 -21.59
CA GLN A 147 8.65 41.91 -22.21
C GLN A 147 8.52 42.27 -23.69
N ALA A 148 7.73 41.50 -24.45
CA ALA A 148 7.46 41.80 -25.85
C ALA A 148 6.76 43.17 -26.02
N THR A 149 5.79 43.46 -25.15
CA THR A 149 5.08 44.74 -25.14
C THR A 149 6.02 45.90 -24.79
N ALA A 150 6.86 45.74 -23.78
CA ALA A 150 7.85 46.75 -23.38
C ALA A 150 8.84 47.03 -24.52
N ARG A 151 9.37 45.99 -25.18
CA ARG A 151 10.22 46.15 -26.37
C ARG A 151 9.49 46.86 -27.50
N GLY A 152 8.23 46.48 -27.75
CA GLY A 152 7.38 47.14 -28.75
C GLY A 152 7.15 48.62 -28.46
N LEU A 153 6.90 48.99 -27.19
CA LEU A 153 6.73 50.38 -26.77
C LEU A 153 8.01 51.19 -26.95
N VAL A 154 9.18 50.62 -26.65
CA VAL A 154 10.48 51.29 -26.87
C VAL A 154 10.72 51.55 -28.35
N LEU A 155 10.39 50.58 -29.23
CA LEU A 155 10.48 50.78 -30.67
C LEU A 155 9.49 51.85 -31.14
N LEU A 156 8.25 51.81 -30.65
CA LEU A 156 7.22 52.80 -30.98
C LEU A 156 7.62 54.20 -30.52
N SER A 157 8.16 54.36 -29.31
CA SER A 157 8.64 55.66 -28.81
C SER A 157 9.78 56.21 -29.67
N LYS A 158 10.64 55.32 -30.19
CA LYS A 158 11.72 55.71 -31.10
C LYS A 158 11.15 56.24 -32.42
N SER A 159 10.18 55.53 -33.02
CA SER A 159 9.51 55.95 -34.26
C SER A 159 8.64 57.20 -34.11
N LEU A 160 8.02 57.41 -32.94
CA LEU A 160 7.24 58.63 -32.64
C LEU A 160 8.10 59.90 -32.61
N ASN A 161 9.39 59.76 -32.28
CA ASN A 161 10.33 60.86 -32.22
C ASN A 161 10.87 61.25 -33.62
N GLU A 162 10.52 60.49 -34.67
CA GLU A 162 10.80 60.81 -36.07
C GLU A 162 9.73 61.77 -36.63
N THR A 163 10.07 62.53 -37.68
CA THR A 163 9.23 63.63 -38.19
C THR A 163 7.89 63.13 -38.72
N GLY A 164 6.78 63.59 -38.14
CA GLY A 164 5.40 63.19 -38.48
C GLY A 164 4.87 61.95 -37.74
N GLY A 165 5.63 61.40 -36.79
CA GLY A 165 5.24 60.22 -36.02
C GLY A 165 4.01 60.45 -35.11
N VAL A 166 3.89 61.65 -34.54
CA VAL A 166 2.81 62.01 -33.59
C VAL A 166 1.45 62.09 -34.31
N GLU A 167 1.40 62.70 -35.49
CA GLU A 167 0.21 62.75 -36.34
C GLU A 167 -0.20 61.36 -36.85
N ALA A 168 0.75 60.49 -37.19
CA ALA A 168 0.44 59.11 -37.61
C ALA A 168 -0.12 58.27 -36.45
N ALA A 169 0.38 58.47 -35.22
CA ALA A 169 -0.10 57.77 -34.05
C ALA A 169 -1.52 58.20 -33.64
N SER A 170 -1.85 59.50 -33.72
CA SER A 170 -3.19 59.99 -33.40
C SER A 170 -4.25 59.46 -34.37
N MET A 171 -3.95 59.39 -35.67
CA MET A 171 -4.81 58.76 -36.67
C MET A 171 -5.02 57.26 -36.39
N ARG A 172 -3.96 56.54 -36.00
CA ARG A 172 -4.05 55.10 -35.67
C ARG A 172 -4.86 54.83 -34.40
N VAL A 173 -4.78 55.71 -33.40
CA VAL A 173 -5.64 55.64 -32.19
C VAL A 173 -7.11 55.89 -32.57
N ALA A 174 -7.38 56.84 -33.45
CA ALA A 174 -8.73 57.10 -33.94
C ALA A 174 -9.30 55.88 -34.72
N GLU A 175 -8.50 55.25 -35.57
CA GLU A 175 -8.88 54.01 -36.27
C GLU A 175 -9.17 52.86 -35.28
N GLN A 176 -8.32 52.65 -34.28
CA GLN A 176 -8.54 51.62 -33.24
C GLN A 176 -9.78 51.91 -32.40
N TYR A 177 -10.06 53.17 -32.07
CA TYR A 177 -11.27 53.55 -31.36
C TYR A 177 -12.53 53.21 -32.17
N ILE A 178 -12.55 53.55 -33.46
CA ILE A 178 -13.68 53.23 -34.35
C ILE A 178 -13.85 51.71 -34.48
N GLN A 179 -12.76 50.94 -34.61
CA GLN A 179 -12.81 49.48 -34.68
C GLN A 179 -13.29 48.85 -33.35
N ALA A 180 -12.78 49.31 -32.21
CA ALA A 180 -13.20 48.82 -30.90
C ALA A 180 -14.67 49.14 -30.62
N PHE A 181 -15.11 50.36 -30.94
CA PHE A 181 -16.51 50.76 -30.87
C PHE A 181 -17.39 49.91 -31.81
N GLY A 182 -16.90 49.61 -33.02
CA GLY A 182 -17.56 48.71 -33.96
C GLY A 182 -17.68 47.26 -33.48
N ASN A 183 -16.70 46.75 -32.72
CA ASN A 183 -16.75 45.40 -32.13
C ASN A 183 -17.72 45.35 -30.94
N ILE A 184 -17.74 46.39 -30.09
CA ILE A 184 -18.71 46.51 -28.99
C ILE A 184 -20.14 46.59 -29.55
N ALA A 185 -20.35 47.34 -30.63
CA ALA A 185 -21.65 47.42 -31.32
C ALA A 185 -22.10 46.10 -31.96
N LYS A 186 -21.19 45.16 -32.21
CA LYS A 186 -21.49 43.82 -32.74
C LYS A 186 -21.74 42.77 -31.66
N GLU A 187 -21.00 42.80 -30.55
CA GLU A 187 -21.09 41.78 -29.48
C GLU A 187 -22.09 42.14 -28.36
N SER A 188 -22.38 43.42 -28.12
CA SER A 188 -23.33 43.84 -27.07
C SER A 188 -24.73 44.10 -27.62
N THR A 189 -25.72 43.27 -27.22
CA THR A 189 -27.15 43.43 -27.56
C THR A 189 -27.91 44.34 -26.57
N THR A 190 -27.27 44.82 -25.50
CA THR A 190 -27.92 45.68 -24.50
C THR A 190 -27.26 47.04 -24.43
N MET A 191 -27.86 48.00 -25.14
CA MET A 191 -27.52 49.42 -25.11
C MET A 191 -28.08 50.06 -23.83
N LEU A 192 -27.32 50.05 -22.74
CA LEU A 192 -27.55 50.97 -21.62
C LEU A 192 -26.61 52.16 -21.80
N LEU A 193 -27.11 53.22 -22.43
CA LEU A 193 -26.47 54.54 -22.34
C LEU A 193 -26.81 55.12 -20.96
N PRO A 194 -25.83 55.39 -20.09
CA PRO A 194 -26.00 56.42 -19.09
C PRO A 194 -26.36 57.71 -19.83
N SER A 195 -27.40 58.43 -19.40
CA SER A 195 -27.86 59.67 -20.03
C SER A 195 -26.83 60.82 -20.01
N THR A 196 -25.61 60.57 -19.50
CA THR A 196 -24.44 61.46 -19.56
C THR A 196 -23.42 61.08 -20.64
N ALA A 197 -23.60 59.96 -21.35
CA ALA A 197 -22.69 59.48 -22.39
C ALA A 197 -22.83 60.21 -23.75
N SER A 198 -23.73 61.19 -23.87
CA SER A 198 -23.84 62.02 -25.07
C SER A 198 -22.67 62.99 -25.27
N ASN A 199 -21.76 63.12 -24.29
CA ASN A 199 -20.60 63.99 -24.41
C ASN A 199 -19.29 63.31 -23.94
N PRO A 200 -18.44 62.80 -24.86
CA PRO A 200 -17.18 62.13 -24.51
C PRO A 200 -16.22 63.02 -23.72
N ALA A 201 -16.32 64.35 -23.84
CA ALA A 201 -15.51 65.28 -23.07
C ALA A 201 -15.81 65.23 -21.55
N SER A 202 -17.06 64.98 -21.16
CA SER A 202 -17.47 64.87 -19.75
C SER A 202 -16.92 63.62 -19.08
N MET A 203 -16.85 62.50 -19.81
CA MET A 203 -16.28 61.26 -19.29
C MET A 203 -14.77 61.34 -19.17
N ILE A 204 -14.09 61.95 -20.14
CA ILE A 204 -12.63 62.18 -20.09
C ILE A 204 -12.30 63.14 -18.94
N ALA A 205 -13.10 64.18 -18.72
CA ALA A 205 -12.92 65.08 -17.58
C ALA A 205 -13.07 64.33 -16.25
N GLN A 206 -14.10 63.51 -16.07
CA GLN A 206 -14.27 62.69 -14.86
C GLN A 206 -13.14 61.68 -14.67
N ALA A 207 -12.70 61.01 -15.74
CA ALA A 207 -11.58 60.08 -15.70
C ALA A 207 -10.26 60.79 -15.35
N LEU A 208 -9.99 61.98 -15.91
CA LEU A 208 -8.83 62.80 -15.56
C LEU A 208 -8.91 63.33 -14.13
N THR A 209 -10.11 63.62 -13.62
CA THR A 209 -10.30 64.08 -12.23
C THR A 209 -10.07 62.93 -11.25
N MET A 210 -10.54 61.72 -11.57
CA MET A 210 -10.27 60.50 -10.80
C MET A 210 -8.79 60.13 -10.85
N TYR A 211 -8.17 60.16 -12.03
CA TYR A 211 -6.73 59.98 -12.19
C TYR A 211 -5.95 61.02 -11.39
N LYS A 212 -6.33 62.30 -11.44
CA LYS A 212 -5.71 63.36 -10.62
C LYS A 212 -5.92 63.13 -9.14
N SER A 213 -7.07 62.60 -8.70
CA SER A 213 -7.32 62.26 -7.30
C SER A 213 -6.53 61.05 -6.81
N LEU A 214 -6.24 60.08 -7.69
CA LEU A 214 -5.40 58.92 -7.42
C LEU A 214 -3.90 59.29 -7.47
N VAL A 215 -3.51 60.19 -8.38
CA VAL A 215 -2.16 60.74 -8.46
C VAL A 215 -1.86 61.68 -7.28
N ASN A 216 -2.85 62.43 -6.78
CA ASN A 216 -2.70 63.22 -5.55
C ASN A 216 -2.82 62.38 -4.27
N LYS A 217 -3.29 61.13 -4.35
CA LYS A 217 -3.44 60.24 -3.21
C LYS A 217 -2.59 58.98 -3.40
N GLY A 218 -1.28 59.16 -3.22
CA GLY A 218 -0.36 58.09 -2.91
C GLY A 218 0.83 58.62 -2.09
N PRO A 219 1.42 57.82 -1.20
CA PRO A 219 0.82 57.21 -0.02
C PRO A 219 1.34 57.91 1.25
N SER A 220 0.45 58.44 2.08
CA SER A 220 0.78 58.80 3.47
C SER A 220 0.16 57.76 4.40
N SER A 221 1.06 57.18 5.19
CA SER A 221 0.85 56.28 6.32
C SER A 221 -0.34 56.66 7.20
N GLU A 222 -1.26 55.73 7.39
CA GLU A 222 -2.12 55.66 8.57
C GLU A 222 -1.92 54.29 9.23
N GLN A 223 -0.98 54.27 10.17
CA GLN A 223 -0.99 53.37 11.31
C GLN A 223 -2.00 53.92 12.33
N GLN A 224 -2.98 53.10 12.71
CA GLN A 224 -3.76 53.09 13.96
C GLN A 224 -4.94 52.13 13.71
N GLU A 225 -5.33 51.18 14.56
CA GLU A 225 -4.97 50.83 15.92
C GLU A 225 -5.64 49.45 16.14
N THR A 226 -4.88 48.38 16.38
CA THR A 226 -5.47 47.11 16.86
C THR A 226 -5.43 47.14 18.38
N ALA A 227 -6.57 47.48 18.99
CA ALA A 227 -6.79 47.29 20.42
C ALA A 227 -6.75 45.78 20.73
N ALA A 228 -5.72 45.39 21.47
CA ALA A 228 -5.58 44.07 22.06
C ALA A 228 -6.68 43.86 23.11
N VAL A 229 -7.43 42.76 22.97
CA VAL A 229 -8.19 42.17 24.05
C VAL A 229 -7.30 41.07 24.63
N GLU A 230 -6.53 41.42 25.65
CA GLU A 230 -5.92 40.44 26.56
C GLU A 230 -7.04 39.90 27.46
N GLY A 231 -7.39 38.63 27.22
CA GLY A 231 -8.24 37.84 28.10
C GLY A 231 -7.37 37.17 29.16
N ASP A 232 -7.26 37.85 30.29
CA ASP A 232 -6.67 37.40 31.54
C ASP A 232 -7.49 36.25 32.13
N TRP A 233 -6.85 35.10 32.39
CA TRP A 233 -7.40 34.05 33.25
C TRP A 233 -6.56 34.02 34.51
N GLU A 234 -6.90 34.91 35.44
CA GLU A 234 -6.29 34.92 36.77
C GLU A 234 -7.10 34.00 37.71
N ASP A 235 -6.34 33.05 38.23
CA ASP A 235 -6.68 32.05 39.24
C ASP A 235 -7.14 32.74 40.52
N THR A 236 -8.32 32.36 41.04
CA THR A 236 -8.79 32.81 42.35
C THR A 236 -9.07 31.61 43.23
N ASP A 237 -8.09 31.31 44.08
CA ASP A 237 -8.22 30.45 45.25
C ASP A 237 -8.21 31.34 46.51
N GLU A 238 -9.32 31.37 47.26
CA GLU A 238 -9.26 31.56 48.71
C GLU A 238 -10.37 30.77 49.44
N LYS A 239 -9.87 29.81 50.24
CA LYS A 239 -10.26 29.44 51.62
C LYS A 239 -11.51 28.60 51.93
N GLU A 240 -11.17 27.40 52.41
CA GLU A 240 -11.58 26.78 53.68
C GLU A 240 -13.07 26.54 53.96
N THR A 241 -13.45 25.26 53.93
CA THR A 241 -14.19 24.65 55.04
C THR A 241 -13.67 23.24 55.32
N SER A 242 -13.50 22.96 56.61
CA SER A 242 -13.06 21.70 57.19
C SER A 242 -14.14 20.62 57.11
N GLU A 243 -13.74 19.36 56.85
CA GLU A 243 -14.20 18.19 57.62
C GLU A 243 -13.38 16.94 57.20
N GLY A 244 -12.90 16.19 58.19
CA GLY A 244 -11.88 15.15 58.01
C GLY A 244 -12.40 13.76 57.68
N SER A 245 -11.49 12.87 57.26
CA SER A 245 -11.37 11.49 57.75
C SER A 245 -10.29 10.70 56.98
N LYS A 246 -9.27 10.25 57.72
CA LYS A 246 -8.53 8.97 57.62
C LYS A 246 -7.90 8.48 56.30
N ASN A 247 -6.56 8.47 56.33
CA ASN A 247 -5.68 7.28 56.28
C ASN A 247 -5.62 6.44 54.98
N ARG A 248 -4.49 6.51 54.26
CA ARG A 248 -3.54 5.37 54.08
C ARG A 248 -2.30 5.76 53.26
N SER A 249 -1.23 5.08 53.62
CA SER A 249 0.20 5.24 53.35
C SER A 249 0.72 4.55 52.08
N GLY A 250 1.89 5.03 51.60
CA GLY A 250 2.85 4.34 50.73
C GLY A 250 2.74 4.71 49.25
N ASP A 251 3.79 4.89 48.46
CA ASP A 251 5.23 4.76 48.67
C ASP A 251 5.95 5.49 47.49
N THR A 252 7.18 5.90 47.79
CA THR A 252 8.31 6.46 47.04
C THR A 252 8.37 6.51 45.49
N GLU A 253 8.79 7.71 45.04
CA GLU A 253 9.90 8.04 44.11
C GLU A 253 9.93 7.53 42.64
N LYS A 254 10.00 8.52 41.71
CA LYS A 254 10.59 8.43 40.35
C LYS A 254 12.01 9.06 40.40
N PRO A 255 12.77 9.14 39.28
CA PRO A 255 13.32 8.10 38.39
C PRO A 255 14.83 8.34 38.11
N LEU A 256 15.54 7.48 37.36
CA LEU A 256 16.80 7.87 36.69
C LEU A 256 17.04 7.13 35.36
N PHE A 257 17.45 7.91 34.35
CA PHE A 257 18.15 7.65 33.06
C PHE A 257 19.02 6.36 33.00
N SER A 258 19.42 5.71 31.89
CA SER A 258 19.69 6.08 30.49
C SER A 258 20.00 4.83 29.63
N LEU A 259 19.93 4.99 28.31
CA LEU A 259 20.32 4.15 27.16
C LEU A 259 21.58 3.26 27.29
N GLN A 260 21.50 2.03 26.77
CA GLN A 260 22.59 1.34 26.06
C GLN A 260 22.07 0.53 24.86
N SER A 261 22.64 0.81 23.69
CA SER A 261 22.47 0.11 22.41
C SER A 261 23.41 -1.09 22.32
N HIS A 262 22.90 -2.25 21.89
CA HIS A 262 23.73 -3.41 21.53
C HIS A 262 24.10 -3.38 20.05
N THR A 263 25.39 -3.27 19.76
CA THR A 263 26.03 -3.71 18.52
C THR A 263 26.20 -5.24 18.54
N LYS A 264 25.91 -5.89 17.41
CA LYS A 264 26.29 -7.29 17.15
C LYS A 264 26.76 -7.39 15.70
N GLU A 265 28.01 -7.80 15.53
CA GLU A 265 28.70 -8.10 14.27
C GLU A 265 28.06 -9.29 13.55
N PRO A 266 28.43 -9.48 12.28
CA PRO A 266 29.21 -10.69 11.96
C PRO A 266 30.63 -10.42 11.44
#